data_AF-A0AB33T123-F1
#
_entry.id   AF-A0AB33T123-F1
#
_cell.length_a   1.000
_cell.length_b   1.000
_cell.length_c   1.000
_cell.angle_alpha   90.00
_cell.angle_beta   90.00
_cell.angle_gamma   90.00
#
_symmetry.space_group_name_H-M   'P 1'
#
loop_
_entity.id
_entity.type
_entity.pdbx_description
1 polymer ?
#
loop_
_entity_poly.entity_id
_entity_poly.type
_entity_poly.pdbx_seq_one_letter_code
_entity_poly.pdbx_strand_id
1 'polypeptide(L)' 'MDIDTTTPQSHELISRPEAGRILGAGPKAVTGMIARGELRAWRIGQRVKLSRQEVIEYRLRADGWVPAGLEKP' A
#
# COMPACT_ATOMS: atom_id res chain seq x y z
N MET A 1 -11.98 22.98 -8.88
CA MET A 1 -10.80 22.20 -9.31
C MET A 1 -10.75 21.02 -8.36
N ASP A 2 -11.50 19.98 -8.67
CA ASP A 2 -11.66 18.80 -7.84
C ASP A 2 -10.32 18.05 -7.85
N ILE A 3 -9.57 18.17 -6.76
CA ILE A 3 -8.37 17.36 -6.55
C ILE A 3 -8.91 15.95 -6.35
N ASP A 4 -8.83 15.11 -7.38
CA ASP A 4 -9.11 13.68 -7.27
C ASP A 4 -8.03 13.06 -6.34
N THR A 5 -8.26 13.14 -5.03
CA THR A 5 -7.37 12.68 -3.96
C THR A 5 -7.20 11.16 -3.93
N THR A 6 -7.82 10.45 -4.86
CA THR A 6 -7.83 8.99 -4.91
C THR A 6 -6.54 8.38 -5.47
N THR A 7 -5.67 9.20 -6.08
CA THR A 7 -4.37 8.77 -6.59
C THR A 7 -3.25 9.45 -5.78
N PRO A 8 -2.42 8.68 -5.04
CA PRO A 8 -1.32 9.24 -4.26
C PRO A 8 -0.35 10.04 -5.14
N GLN A 9 0.26 11.08 -4.57
CA GLN A 9 1.28 11.83 -5.28
C GLN A 9 2.47 10.92 -5.58
N SER A 10 3.16 11.14 -6.71
CA SER A 10 4.23 10.25 -7.19
C SER A 10 5.34 9.99 -6.17
N HIS A 11 5.60 10.93 -5.25
CA HIS A 11 6.61 10.80 -4.20
C HIS A 11 6.17 9.90 -3.01
N GLU A 12 4.87 9.64 -2.90
CA GLU A 12 4.26 8.76 -1.89
C GLU A 12 4.23 7.30 -2.37
N LEU A 13 4.61 7.06 -3.63
CA LEU A 13 4.53 5.77 -4.29
C LEU A 13 5.85 5.00 -4.28
N ILE A 14 5.82 3.82 -3.67
CA ILE A 14 6.96 2.92 -3.51
C ILE A 14 6.93 1.75 -4.50
N SER A 15 8.08 1.11 -4.68
CA SER A 15 8.22 -0.09 -5.51
C SER A 15 7.85 -1.38 -4.76
N ARG A 16 7.60 -2.49 -5.47
CA ARG A 16 7.38 -3.81 -4.85
C ARG A 16 8.52 -4.26 -3.92
N PRO A 17 9.81 -4.15 -4.30
CA PRO A 17 10.91 -4.49 -3.39
C PRO A 17 10.92 -3.65 -2.12
N GLU A 18 10.59 -2.36 -2.24
CA GLU A 18 10.55 -1.45 -1.10
C GLU A 18 9.37 -1.77 -0.16
N ALA A 19 8.19 -2.06 -0.72
CA ALA A 19 7.06 -2.57 0.06
C ALA A 19 7.43 -3.87 0.78
N GLY A 20 8.15 -4.78 0.11
CA GLY A 20 8.63 -6.01 0.72
C GLY A 20 9.52 -5.77 1.94
N ARG A 21 10.40 -4.76 1.90
CA ARG A 21 11.23 -4.39 3.06
C ARG A 21 10.39 -3.89 4.24
N ILE A 22 9.37 -3.06 3.99
CA ILE A 22 8.47 -2.57 5.04
C ILE A 22 7.67 -3.73 5.66
N LEU A 23 7.21 -4.66 4.83
CA LEU A 23 6.38 -5.78 5.25
C LEU A 23 7.17 -6.97 5.83
N GLY A 24 8.51 -6.95 5.76
CA GLY A 24 9.33 -8.13 6.08
C GLY A 24 9.06 -9.31 5.13
N ALA A 25 8.60 -9.04 3.90
CA ALA A 25 8.13 -10.03 2.95
C ALA A 25 8.88 -9.99 1.61
N GLY A 26 9.04 -11.14 0.97
CA GLY A 26 9.65 -11.21 -0.35
C GLY A 26 8.79 -10.56 -1.46
N PRO A 27 9.38 -10.11 -2.59
CA PRO A 27 8.64 -9.46 -3.68
C PRO A 27 7.49 -10.29 -4.29
N LYS A 28 7.61 -11.63 -4.24
CA LYS A 28 6.55 -12.55 -4.68
C LYS A 28 5.34 -12.51 -3.74
N ALA A 29 5.57 -12.39 -2.43
CA ALA A 29 4.50 -12.26 -1.44
C ALA A 29 3.73 -10.95 -1.65
N VAL A 30 4.44 -9.84 -1.88
CA VAL A 30 3.83 -8.54 -2.23
C VAL A 30 2.99 -8.65 -3.50
N THR A 31 3.48 -9.37 -4.53
CA THR A 31 2.70 -9.61 -5.75
C THR A 31 1.42 -10.40 -5.47
N GLY A 32 1.49 -11.39 -4.57
CA GLY A 32 0.31 -12.13 -4.11
C GLY A 32 -0.69 -11.26 -3.35
N MET A 33 -0.23 -10.36 -2.47
CA MET A 33 -1.10 -9.42 -1.74
C MET A 33 -1.85 -8.49 -2.70
N ILE A 34 -1.15 -7.96 -3.73
CA ILE A 34 -1.79 -7.17 -4.79
C ILE A 34 -2.85 -7.99 -5.52
N ALA A 35 -2.53 -9.23 -5.90
CA ALA A 35 -3.47 -10.11 -6.62
C ALA A 35 -4.71 -10.48 -5.79
N ARG A 36 -4.59 -10.53 -4.47
CA ARG A 36 -5.71 -10.77 -3.54
C ARG A 36 -6.49 -9.49 -3.18
N GLY A 37 -6.06 -8.32 -3.66
CA GLY A 37 -6.69 -7.04 -3.33
C GLY A 37 -6.36 -6.52 -1.93
N GLU A 38 -5.37 -7.10 -1.25
CA GLU A 38 -4.94 -6.66 0.09
C GLU A 38 -4.13 -5.37 0.05
N LEU A 39 -3.41 -5.15 -1.06
CA LEU A 39 -2.65 -3.92 -1.31
C LEU A 39 -3.10 -3.31 -2.63
N ARG A 40 -3.36 -2.00 -2.59
CA ARG A 40 -3.62 -1.24 -3.80
C ARG A 40 -2.33 -1.00 -4.56
N ALA A 41 -2.41 -1.12 -5.88
CA ALA A 41 -1.29 -0.88 -6.77
C ALA A 41 -1.73 -0.13 -8.02
N TRP A 42 -0.85 0.73 -8.51
CA TRP A 42 -1.02 1.49 -9.73
C TRP A 42 0.06 1.10 -10.73
N ARG A 43 -0.32 1.03 -12.00
CA ARG A 43 0.64 0.89 -13.10
C ARG A 43 0.99 2.27 -13.61
N ILE A 44 2.25 2.68 -13.39
CA ILE A 44 2.79 3.95 -13.88
C ILE A 44 3.87 3.61 -14.91
N GLY A 45 3.51 3.78 -16.18
CA GLY A 45 4.29 3.28 -17.31
C GLY A 45 4.48 1.76 -17.23
N GLN A 46 5.73 1.32 -17.15
CA GLN A 46 6.09 -0.10 -17.04
C GLN A 46 6.24 -0.60 -15.59
N ARG A 47 6.07 0.28 -14.59
CA ARG A 47 6.33 -0.04 -13.19
C ARG A 47 5.04 -0.16 -12.40
N VAL A 48 4.99 -1.16 -11.52
CA VAL A 48 3.96 -1.29 -10.49
C VAL A 48 4.41 -0.50 -9.27
N LYS A 49 3.53 0.34 -8.77
CA LYS A 49 3.74 1.25 -7.65
C LYS A 49 2.66 1.02 -6.61
N LEU A 50 3.02 1.17 -5.33
CA LEU A 50 2.13 1.02 -4.19
C LEU A 50 2.16 2.30 -3.35
N SER A 51 1.07 2.61 -2.65
CA SER A 51 1.07 3.68 -1.65
C SER A 51 1.96 3.26 -0.48
N ARG A 52 2.92 4.11 -0.11
CA ARG A 52 3.73 3.87 1.10
C ARG A 52 2.83 3.79 2.34
N GLN A 53 1.87 4.70 2.45
CA GLN A 53 0.97 4.79 3.59
C GLN A 53 0.14 3.52 3.76
N GLU A 54 -0.53 3.05 2.71
CA GLU A 54 -1.35 1.82 2.80
C GLU A 54 -0.52 0.59 3.15
N VAL A 55 0.72 0.50 2.67
CA VAL A 55 1.64 -0.59 3.03
C VAL A 55 2.02 -0.56 4.51
N ILE A 56 2.26 0.64 5.07
CA ILE A 56 2.54 0.81 6.50
C ILE A 56 1.28 0.47 7.32
N GLU A 57 0.11 0.97 6.93
CA GLU A 57 -1.15 0.67 7.60
C GLU A 57 -1.48 -0.82 7.59
N TYR A 58 -1.22 -1.51 6.47
CA TYR A 58 -1.36 -2.96 6.39
C TYR A 58 -0.45 -3.66 7.40
N ARG A 59 0.82 -3.25 7.50
CA ARG A 59 1.77 -3.81 8.48
C ARG A 59 1.28 -3.61 9.92
N LEU A 60 0.84 -2.40 10.23
CA LEU A 60 0.35 -2.03 11.55
C LEU A 60 -0.92 -2.80 11.92
N ARG A 61 -1.87 -2.94 10.99
CA ARG A 61 -3.06 -3.78 11.20
C ARG A 61 -2.71 -5.24 11.44
N ALA A 62 -1.71 -5.77 10.73
CA ALA A 62 -1.21 -7.12 10.97
C ALA A 62 -0.57 -7.28 12.37
N ASP A 63 -0.04 -6.21 12.95
CA ASP A 63 0.46 -6.17 14.33
C ASP A 63 -0.63 -5.85 15.38
N GLY A 64 -1.90 -5.76 14.97
CA GLY A 64 -3.03 -5.48 15.85
C GLY A 64 -3.31 -4.00 16.13
N TRP A 65 -2.65 -3.08 15.42
CA TRP A 65 -2.94 -1.65 15.52
C TRP A 65 -4.15 -1.26 14.70
N VAL A 66 -5.08 -0.51 15.31
CA VAL A 66 -6.26 0.07 14.66
C VAL A 66 -6.09 1.59 14.63
N PRO A 67 -6.20 2.24 13.45
CA PRO A 67 -6.16 3.70 13.37
C PRO A 67 -7.33 4.34 14.13
N ALA A 68 -7.02 5.38 14.91
CA ALA A 68 -8.03 6.20 15.55
C ALA A 68 -8.96 6.82 14.48
N GLY A 69 -10.27 6.64 14.62
CA GLY A 69 -11.28 7.13 13.67
C GLY A 69 -11.85 6.10 12.69
N LEU A 70 -11.37 4.85 12.72
CA LEU A 70 -12.00 3.70 12.04
C LEU A 70 -12.81 2.81 13.00
N GLU A 71 -13.19 3.36 14.15
CA GLU A 71 -14.16 2.75 15.04
C GLU A 71 -15.49 2.64 14.28
N LYS A 72 -15.95 1.41 14.02
CA LYS A 72 -17.25 1.19 13.40
C LYS A 72 -18.33 1.87 14.27
N PRO A 73 -19.28 2.60 13.67
CA PRO A 73 -20.48 3.01 14.38
C PRO A 73 -21.31 1.79 14.82
#